data_AF-A0A534IME5-F1
#
_entry.id   AF-A0A534IME5-F1
#
_cell.length_a   1.000
_cell.length_b   1.000
_cell.length_c   1.000
_cell.angle_alpha   90.00
_cell.angle_beta   90.00
_cell.angle_gamma   90.00
#
_symmetry.space_group_name_H-M   'P 1'
#
loop_
_entity.id
_entity.type
_entity.pdbx_description
1 polymer ?
#
loop_
_entity_poly.entity_id
_entity_poly.type
_entity_poly.pdbx_seq_one_letter_code
_entity_poly.pdbx_strand_id
1 'polypeptide(L)'
;MDFRLTEEQKLIQETARKFVDGELVPHVRLWEEKGEIPRSFYAKMAELGFLGAPVPEKYGGAGMDYEWVLDGQKRFISNGSIADLIQVYAREPGTSRHEGLSLFMVPKDAPGFKVTHVETTTKLGLRASPTADLAFEHCRIPRENLVGKRGDGWTQAMRTLNSGRIGIAAGAVGVARAALEAAVKYVKQRKAFGRPIGDFQLVREMIAQSALEVDAARLLTLRAAQMRDLGLDNTLEVSMAKLFGAQMAQRVTDWAIQVHGGYGFSGDFDVERYYRDARILGLYEGTNEIQKLIIADHTLGPTTKK
;
A
#
# COMPACT_ATOMS: atom_id res chain seq x y z
N MET A 1 6.96 -16.48 -16.82
CA MET A 1 6.07 -17.49 -16.23
C MET A 1 6.78 -18.80 -16.06
N ASP A 2 6.81 -19.28 -14.83
CA ASP A 2 7.18 -20.65 -14.53
C ASP A 2 5.91 -21.43 -14.19
N PHE A 3 5.50 -22.30 -15.10
CA PHE A 3 4.31 -23.14 -14.97
C PHE A 3 4.64 -24.51 -14.38
N ARG A 4 5.84 -24.71 -13.84
CA ARG A 4 6.27 -25.98 -13.25
C ARG A 4 5.58 -26.16 -11.91
N LEU A 5 4.96 -27.32 -11.73
CA LEU A 5 4.44 -27.79 -10.45
C LEU A 5 5.58 -27.89 -9.41
N THR A 6 5.27 -27.73 -8.12
CA THR A 6 6.24 -28.08 -7.05
C THR A 6 6.52 -29.59 -7.09
N GLU A 7 7.64 -30.03 -6.52
CA GLU A 7 7.95 -31.47 -6.50
C GLU A 7 6.87 -32.29 -5.78
N GLU A 8 6.27 -31.74 -4.74
CA GLU A 8 5.10 -32.33 -4.06
C GLU A 8 3.88 -32.41 -4.99
N GLN A 9 3.54 -31.31 -5.68
CA GLN A 9 2.43 -31.28 -6.64
C GLN A 9 2.66 -32.21 -7.84
N LYS A 10 3.90 -32.34 -8.32
CA LYS A 10 4.28 -33.32 -9.36
C LYS A 10 4.07 -34.74 -8.85
N LEU A 11 4.53 -35.05 -7.63
CA LEU A 11 4.37 -36.36 -7.02
C LEU A 11 2.88 -36.72 -6.87
N ILE A 12 2.05 -35.77 -6.42
CA ILE A 12 0.59 -35.96 -6.33
C ILE A 12 0.00 -36.23 -7.72
N GLN A 13 0.38 -35.45 -8.73
CA GLN A 13 -0.11 -35.62 -10.10
C GLN A 13 0.30 -36.98 -10.68
N GLU A 14 1.56 -37.40 -10.51
CA GLU A 14 2.05 -38.69 -10.97
C GLU A 14 1.37 -39.86 -10.25
N THR A 15 1.18 -39.74 -8.94
CA THR A 15 0.49 -40.75 -8.12
C THR A 15 -0.96 -40.89 -8.58
N ALA A 16 -1.67 -39.77 -8.78
CA ALA A 16 -3.04 -39.78 -9.29
C ALA A 16 -3.13 -40.41 -10.69
N ARG A 17 -2.19 -40.09 -11.59
CA ARG A 17 -2.16 -40.67 -12.94
C ARG A 17 -1.93 -42.18 -12.91
N LYS A 18 -0.91 -42.65 -12.19
CA LYS A 18 -0.63 -44.09 -12.05
C LYS A 18 -1.80 -44.85 -11.45
N PHE A 19 -2.46 -44.26 -10.45
CA PHE A 19 -3.64 -44.86 -9.83
C PHE A 19 -4.81 -44.96 -10.83
N VAL A 20 -5.11 -43.89 -11.57
CA VAL A 20 -6.16 -43.91 -12.59
C VAL A 20 -5.86 -44.95 -13.67
N ASP A 21 -4.63 -44.95 -14.21
CA ASP A 21 -4.24 -45.86 -15.30
C ASP A 21 -4.26 -47.33 -14.87
N GLY A 22 -3.92 -47.63 -13.61
CA GLY A 22 -3.87 -49.00 -13.09
C GLY A 22 -5.19 -49.51 -12.52
N GLU A 23 -5.97 -48.65 -11.84
CA GLU A 23 -7.10 -49.07 -11.00
C GLU A 23 -8.45 -48.67 -11.59
N LEU A 24 -8.54 -47.56 -12.33
CA LEU A 24 -9.78 -47.08 -12.93
C LEU A 24 -9.93 -47.52 -14.39
N VAL A 25 -8.95 -47.18 -15.24
CA VAL A 25 -9.04 -47.36 -16.70
C VAL A 25 -9.33 -48.81 -17.13
N PRO A 26 -8.72 -49.86 -16.54
CA PRO A 26 -8.99 -51.24 -16.94
C PRO A 26 -10.43 -51.69 -16.65
N HIS A 27 -11.11 -51.04 -15.71
CA HIS A 27 -12.40 -51.49 -15.18
C HIS A 27 -13.58 -50.58 -15.55
N VAL A 28 -13.31 -49.35 -16.03
CA VAL A 28 -14.32 -48.30 -16.21
C VAL A 28 -15.51 -48.73 -17.08
N ARG A 29 -15.26 -49.42 -18.21
CA ARG A 29 -16.34 -49.88 -19.11
C ARG A 29 -17.27 -50.90 -18.43
N LEU A 30 -16.69 -51.83 -17.68
CA LEU A 30 -17.46 -52.84 -16.95
C LEU A 30 -18.31 -52.19 -15.84
N TRP A 31 -17.77 -51.18 -15.17
CA TRP A 31 -18.49 -50.44 -14.12
C TRP A 31 -19.59 -49.56 -14.70
N GLU A 32 -19.38 -48.95 -15.86
CA GLU A 32 -20.42 -48.21 -16.60
C GLU A 32 -21.57 -49.13 -17.02
N GLU A 33 -21.29 -50.29 -17.61
CA GLU A 33 -22.32 -51.27 -18.01
C GLU A 33 -23.14 -51.79 -16.83
N LYS A 34 -22.51 -51.92 -15.66
CA LYS A 34 -23.17 -52.36 -14.42
C LYS A 34 -23.83 -51.22 -13.63
N GLY A 35 -23.52 -49.97 -13.96
CA GLY A 35 -23.98 -48.79 -13.22
C GLY A 35 -23.42 -48.70 -11.79
N GLU A 36 -22.28 -49.34 -11.49
CA GLU A 36 -21.72 -49.39 -10.13
C GLU A 36 -20.18 -49.36 -10.13
N ILE A 37 -19.60 -48.50 -9.29
CA ILE A 37 -18.17 -48.53 -8.94
C ILE A 37 -18.01 -49.23 -7.58
N PRO A 38 -17.19 -50.30 -7.48
CA PRO A 38 -17.00 -51.03 -6.23
C PRO A 38 -16.48 -50.17 -5.09
N ARG A 39 -17.00 -50.38 -3.87
CA ARG A 39 -16.50 -49.71 -2.65
C ARG A 39 -14.99 -49.90 -2.42
N SER A 40 -14.43 -51.01 -2.85
CA SER A 40 -12.99 -51.28 -2.76
C SER A 40 -12.15 -50.27 -3.55
N PHE A 41 -12.65 -49.76 -4.68
CA PHE A 41 -11.96 -48.71 -5.44
C PHE A 41 -11.90 -47.39 -4.65
N TYR A 42 -13.01 -46.99 -4.02
CA TYR A 42 -13.05 -45.82 -3.15
C TYR A 42 -12.16 -45.98 -1.91
N ALA A 43 -12.06 -47.19 -1.35
CA ALA A 43 -11.13 -47.46 -0.25
C ALA A 43 -9.68 -47.22 -0.66
N LYS A 44 -9.27 -47.69 -1.85
CA LYS A 44 -7.93 -47.40 -2.40
C LYS A 44 -7.70 -45.91 -2.64
N MET A 45 -8.71 -45.19 -3.14
CA MET A 45 -8.62 -43.73 -3.28
C MET A 45 -8.47 -43.03 -1.93
N ALA A 46 -9.15 -43.51 -0.89
CA ALA A 46 -9.05 -42.97 0.47
C ALA A 46 -7.66 -43.18 1.06
N GLU A 47 -7.06 -44.36 0.89
CA GLU A 47 -5.69 -44.66 1.34
C GLU A 47 -4.64 -43.73 0.71
N LEU A 48 -4.87 -43.30 -0.53
CA LEU A 48 -4.02 -42.33 -1.23
C LEU A 48 -4.33 -40.87 -0.87
N GLY A 49 -5.28 -40.62 0.04
CA GLY A 49 -5.65 -39.29 0.49
C GLY A 49 -6.55 -38.50 -0.47
N PHE A 50 -6.94 -39.07 -1.62
CA PHE A 50 -7.71 -38.36 -2.65
C PHE A 50 -9.15 -38.03 -2.25
N LEU A 51 -9.73 -38.77 -1.30
CA LEU A 51 -11.09 -38.53 -0.80
C LEU A 51 -11.14 -37.59 0.42
N GLY A 52 -9.98 -37.22 0.97
CA GLY A 52 -9.85 -36.43 2.20
C GLY A 52 -8.79 -35.35 2.11
N ALA A 53 -8.46 -34.87 0.90
CA ALA A 53 -7.35 -33.93 0.68
C ALA A 53 -7.38 -32.72 1.63
N PRO A 54 -8.48 -31.95 1.77
CA PRO A 54 -8.55 -30.81 2.68
C PRO A 54 -8.85 -31.17 4.15
N VAL A 55 -9.00 -32.45 4.47
CA VAL A 55 -9.38 -32.90 5.81
C VAL A 55 -8.12 -33.05 6.65
N PRO A 56 -8.07 -32.49 7.88
CA PRO A 56 -6.91 -32.65 8.76
C PRO A 56 -6.55 -34.11 9.04
N GLU A 57 -5.26 -34.41 9.19
CA GLU A 57 -4.76 -35.77 9.46
C GLU A 57 -5.38 -36.40 10.71
N LYS A 58 -5.67 -35.62 11.76
CA LYS A 58 -6.35 -36.09 12.98
C LYS A 58 -7.76 -36.67 12.74
N TYR A 59 -8.35 -36.42 11.58
CA TYR A 59 -9.64 -36.96 11.16
C TYR A 59 -9.50 -37.96 10.00
N GLY A 60 -8.27 -38.40 9.68
CA GLY A 60 -7.99 -39.37 8.62
C GLY A 60 -7.91 -38.79 7.21
N GLY A 61 -7.76 -37.47 7.06
CA GLY A 61 -7.52 -36.83 5.77
C GLY A 61 -6.04 -36.60 5.46
N ALA A 62 -5.74 -36.04 4.28
CA ALA A 62 -4.37 -35.81 3.82
C ALA A 62 -3.78 -34.47 4.25
N GLY A 63 -4.52 -33.62 4.97
CA GLY A 63 -4.02 -32.37 5.53
C GLY A 63 -3.58 -31.31 4.50
N MET A 64 -3.96 -31.47 3.23
CA MET A 64 -3.64 -30.52 2.16
C MET A 64 -4.53 -29.28 2.31
N ASP A 65 -4.09 -28.09 1.92
CA ASP A 65 -4.95 -26.89 1.96
C ASP A 65 -5.11 -26.27 0.58
N TYR A 66 -6.08 -25.38 0.47
CA TYR A 66 -6.30 -24.54 -0.68
C TYR A 66 -5.24 -23.43 -0.74
N GLU A 67 -4.77 -23.09 -1.94
CA GLU A 67 -3.91 -21.93 -2.15
C GLU A 67 -4.70 -20.79 -2.80
N TRP A 68 -4.27 -19.56 -2.56
CA TRP A 68 -4.63 -18.44 -3.41
C TRP A 68 -3.64 -18.33 -4.56
N VAL A 69 -4.16 -18.02 -5.75
CA VAL A 69 -3.35 -17.66 -6.91
C VAL A 69 -3.60 -16.18 -7.21
N LEU A 70 -2.54 -15.38 -7.12
CA LEU A 70 -2.55 -13.95 -7.36
C LEU A 70 -1.93 -13.66 -8.73
N ASP A 71 -2.69 -12.96 -9.57
CA ASP A 71 -2.22 -12.48 -10.87
C ASP A 71 -2.41 -10.96 -10.97
N GLY A 72 -1.39 -10.27 -11.47
CA GLY A 72 -1.46 -8.84 -11.77
C GLY A 72 -0.19 -8.06 -11.43
N GLN A 73 -0.33 -6.73 -11.38
CA GLN A 73 0.78 -5.82 -11.13
C GLN A 73 0.39 -4.74 -10.11
N LYS A 74 1.38 -4.29 -9.34
CA LYS A 74 1.28 -3.15 -8.43
C LYS A 74 2.39 -2.16 -8.73
N ARG A 75 2.07 -0.87 -8.64
CA ARG A 75 2.98 0.22 -9.01
C ARG A 75 3.16 1.17 -7.84
N PHE A 76 4.34 1.78 -7.75
CA PHE A 76 4.68 2.77 -6.73
C PHE A 76 4.65 2.24 -5.28
N ILE A 77 5.13 1.01 -5.09
CA ILE A 77 5.13 0.37 -3.78
C ILE A 77 6.37 0.76 -2.99
N SER A 78 6.18 1.66 -2.04
CA SER A 78 7.23 2.06 -1.09
C SER A 78 7.75 0.81 -0.36
N ASN A 79 9.07 0.69 -0.28
CA ASN A 79 9.79 -0.45 0.29
C ASN A 79 9.57 -1.79 -0.43
N GLY A 80 8.86 -1.85 -1.57
CA GLY A 80 8.51 -3.11 -2.22
C GLY A 80 9.71 -3.97 -2.68
N SER A 81 10.89 -3.37 -2.85
CA SER A 81 12.12 -4.10 -3.19
C SER A 81 12.87 -4.68 -1.98
N ILE A 82 12.60 -4.15 -0.78
CA ILE A 82 13.33 -4.49 0.44
C ILE A 82 12.45 -5.18 1.49
N ALA A 83 11.13 -5.11 1.37
CA ALA A 83 10.20 -5.74 2.32
C ALA A 83 10.29 -7.27 2.27
N ASP A 84 10.26 -7.90 3.45
CA ASP A 84 10.17 -9.37 3.61
C ASP A 84 8.72 -9.88 3.44
N LEU A 85 7.75 -9.00 3.70
CA LEU A 85 6.32 -9.29 3.61
C LEU A 85 5.59 -8.12 2.96
N ILE A 86 4.71 -8.41 2.01
CA ILE A 86 3.96 -7.41 1.26
C ILE A 86 2.47 -7.56 1.53
N GLN A 87 1.83 -6.45 1.92
CA GLN A 87 0.39 -6.34 2.01
C GLN A 87 -0.21 -6.09 0.62
N VAL A 88 -0.95 -7.07 0.10
CA VAL A 88 -1.49 -7.07 -1.25
C VAL A 88 -3.00 -7.09 -1.21
N TYR A 89 -3.62 -6.00 -1.64
CA TYR A 89 -5.04 -5.99 -1.97
C TYR A 89 -5.25 -6.56 -3.37
N ALA A 90 -5.93 -7.70 -3.47
CA ALA A 90 -6.29 -8.33 -4.74
C ALA A 90 -7.80 -8.58 -4.82
N ARG A 91 -8.31 -8.58 -6.04
CA ARG A 91 -9.75 -8.71 -6.30
C ARG A 91 -10.06 -10.02 -6.97
N GLU A 92 -11.15 -10.63 -6.54
CA GLU A 92 -11.72 -11.79 -7.20
C GLU A 92 -12.29 -11.44 -8.60
N PRO A 93 -11.95 -12.21 -9.64
CA PRO A 93 -12.47 -11.98 -10.99
C PRO A 93 -14.00 -11.94 -11.03
N GLY A 94 -14.56 -11.02 -11.84
CA GLY A 94 -16.01 -10.87 -12.01
C GLY A 94 -16.74 -10.12 -10.90
N THR A 95 -16.06 -9.71 -9.82
CA THR A 95 -16.67 -8.94 -8.72
C THR A 95 -16.64 -7.43 -8.93
N SER A 96 -17.55 -6.73 -8.25
CA SER A 96 -17.61 -5.26 -8.25
C SER A 96 -16.37 -4.63 -7.59
N ARG A 97 -16.26 -3.29 -7.67
CA ARG A 97 -15.07 -2.57 -7.20
C ARG A 97 -14.72 -2.86 -5.74
N HIS A 98 -15.72 -2.98 -4.88
CA HIS A 98 -15.53 -3.06 -3.42
C HIS A 98 -15.75 -4.48 -2.88
N GLU A 99 -16.73 -5.24 -3.41
CA GLU A 99 -17.21 -6.48 -2.78
C GLU A 99 -16.24 -7.66 -2.87
N GLY A 100 -15.45 -7.76 -3.95
CA GLY A 100 -14.50 -8.87 -4.09
C GLY A 100 -13.06 -8.54 -3.74
N LEU A 101 -12.81 -7.40 -3.10
CA LEU A 101 -11.46 -7.02 -2.68
C LEU A 101 -11.09 -7.75 -1.38
N SER A 102 -9.93 -8.38 -1.33
CA SER A 102 -9.38 -9.03 -0.13
C SER A 102 -7.94 -8.59 0.09
N LEU A 103 -7.46 -8.65 1.34
CA LEU A 103 -6.08 -8.36 1.71
C LEU A 103 -5.32 -9.65 1.97
N PHE A 104 -4.12 -9.76 1.39
CA PHE A 104 -3.23 -10.89 1.55
C PHE A 104 -1.86 -10.44 2.07
N MET A 105 -1.24 -11.26 2.89
CA MET A 105 0.17 -11.15 3.26
C MET A 105 0.99 -12.02 2.32
N VAL A 106 1.83 -11.43 1.46
CA VAL A 106 2.63 -12.16 0.47
C VAL A 106 4.11 -12.11 0.88
N PRO A 107 4.72 -13.26 1.23
CA PRO A 107 6.16 -13.34 1.49
C PRO A 107 6.98 -12.96 0.25
N LYS A 108 8.17 -12.37 0.47
CA LYS A 108 9.07 -11.96 -0.61
C LYS A 108 9.53 -13.13 -1.50
N ASP A 109 9.58 -14.33 -0.95
CA ASP A 109 9.98 -15.56 -1.63
C ASP A 109 8.80 -16.38 -2.17
N ALA A 110 7.57 -15.83 -2.09
CA ALA A 110 6.39 -16.50 -2.63
C ALA A 110 6.57 -16.85 -4.11
N PRO A 111 6.37 -18.11 -4.53
CA PRO A 111 6.49 -18.51 -5.92
C PRO A 111 5.60 -17.66 -6.82
N GLY A 112 6.16 -17.06 -7.88
CA GLY A 112 5.44 -16.19 -8.81
C GLY A 112 5.41 -14.70 -8.45
N PHE A 113 5.89 -14.30 -7.26
CA PHE A 113 6.10 -12.90 -6.91
C PHE A 113 7.43 -12.38 -7.49
N LYS A 114 7.42 -11.15 -8.03
CA LYS A 114 8.61 -10.48 -8.58
C LYS A 114 8.60 -8.99 -8.33
N VAL A 115 9.78 -8.44 -8.04
CA VAL A 115 10.05 -7.01 -8.16
C VAL A 115 10.50 -6.74 -9.60
N THR A 116 9.71 -5.99 -10.36
CA THR A 116 9.96 -5.77 -11.80
C THR A 116 10.73 -4.50 -12.09
N HIS A 117 10.61 -3.50 -11.22
CA HIS A 117 11.33 -2.24 -11.34
C HIS A 117 11.57 -1.64 -9.96
N VAL A 118 12.72 -1.00 -9.76
CA VAL A 118 13.05 -0.25 -8.53
C VAL A 118 13.48 1.15 -8.94
N GLU A 119 12.77 2.12 -8.41
CA GLU A 119 12.95 3.53 -8.70
C GLU A 119 13.52 4.24 -7.46
N THR A 120 14.77 4.70 -7.55
CA THR A 120 15.46 5.50 -6.52
C THR A 120 16.17 6.72 -7.08
N THR A 121 16.44 6.77 -8.38
CA THR A 121 17.35 7.75 -9.00
C THR A 121 16.63 8.86 -9.77
N THR A 122 15.47 8.55 -10.37
CA THR A 122 14.71 9.49 -11.20
C THR A 122 13.58 10.19 -10.46
N LYS A 123 13.21 9.72 -9.25
CA LYS A 123 12.28 10.46 -8.38
C LYS A 123 12.78 11.87 -8.09
N LEU A 124 11.85 12.82 -8.08
CA LEU A 124 12.10 14.20 -7.66
C LEU A 124 12.58 14.27 -6.20
N GLY A 125 11.82 13.68 -5.29
CA GLY A 125 12.07 13.67 -3.85
C GLY A 125 11.95 12.27 -3.24
N LEU A 126 12.21 12.18 -1.94
CA LEU A 126 12.28 10.93 -1.15
C LEU A 126 13.17 9.88 -1.82
N ARG A 127 14.29 10.30 -2.40
CA ARG A 127 15.21 9.45 -3.19
C ARG A 127 15.78 8.28 -2.40
N ALA A 128 16.00 8.48 -1.10
CA ALA A 128 16.48 7.42 -0.20
C ALA A 128 15.43 6.31 0.05
N SER A 129 14.13 6.61 -0.12
CA SER A 129 13.07 5.61 0.04
C SER A 129 12.92 4.82 -1.26
N PRO A 130 13.20 3.51 -1.30
CA PRO A 130 12.98 2.72 -2.50
C PRO A 130 11.49 2.61 -2.83
N THR A 131 11.17 2.71 -4.11
CA THR A 131 9.81 2.57 -4.63
C THR A 131 9.84 1.54 -5.75
N ALA A 132 9.00 0.52 -5.66
CA ALA A 132 9.07 -0.61 -6.58
C ALA A 132 7.76 -0.86 -7.32
N ASP A 133 7.91 -1.42 -8.51
CA ASP A 133 6.81 -2.06 -9.23
C ASP A 133 6.92 -3.57 -8.99
N LEU A 134 5.77 -4.19 -8.76
CA LEU A 134 5.63 -5.59 -8.37
C LEU A 134 4.77 -6.32 -9.40
N ALA A 135 5.14 -7.55 -9.72
CA ALA A 135 4.34 -8.46 -10.51
C ALA A 135 4.04 -9.73 -9.73
N PHE A 136 2.84 -10.24 -9.95
CA PHE A 136 2.34 -11.50 -9.43
C PHE A 136 1.97 -12.32 -10.67
N GLU A 137 2.79 -13.31 -11.01
CA GLU A 137 2.61 -14.23 -12.14
C GLU A 137 2.28 -15.61 -11.58
N HIS A 138 0.99 -15.94 -11.53
CA HIS A 138 0.49 -17.14 -10.86
C HIS A 138 1.07 -17.29 -9.45
N CYS A 139 1.07 -16.18 -8.70
CA CYS A 139 1.72 -16.12 -7.40
C CYS A 139 0.92 -16.93 -6.38
N ARG A 140 1.51 -18.02 -5.88
CA ARG A 140 0.84 -18.97 -4.98
C ARG A 140 1.16 -18.64 -3.53
N ILE A 141 0.12 -18.49 -2.73
CA ILE A 141 0.23 -18.32 -1.28
C ILE A 141 -0.76 -19.24 -0.55
N PRO A 142 -0.42 -19.69 0.67
CA PRO A 142 -1.34 -20.48 1.49
C PRO A 142 -2.64 -19.74 1.82
N ARG A 143 -3.68 -20.49 2.18
CA ARG A 143 -5.00 -19.96 2.54
C ARG A 143 -4.94 -18.95 3.68
N GLU A 144 -4.12 -19.24 4.70
CA GLU A 144 -3.94 -18.48 5.93
C GLU A 144 -3.32 -17.10 5.74
N ASN A 145 -2.76 -16.84 4.56
CA ASN A 145 -2.22 -15.53 4.21
C ASN A 145 -3.31 -14.48 3.97
N LEU A 146 -4.58 -14.88 3.89
CA LEU A 146 -5.73 -13.96 3.88
C LEU A 146 -5.84 -13.23 5.23
N VAL A 147 -5.84 -11.89 5.19
CA VAL A 147 -6.01 -11.06 6.38
C VAL A 147 -7.49 -10.76 6.58
N GLY A 148 -8.03 -11.24 7.70
CA GLY A 148 -9.43 -11.04 8.04
C GLY A 148 -10.35 -11.88 7.15
N LYS A 149 -11.39 -11.27 6.58
CA LYS A 149 -12.42 -11.98 5.81
C LYS A 149 -12.28 -11.72 4.32
N ARG A 150 -12.48 -12.76 3.51
CA ARG A 150 -12.60 -12.64 2.05
C ARG A 150 -13.70 -11.63 1.72
N GLY A 151 -13.40 -10.67 0.85
CA GLY A 151 -14.31 -9.59 0.44
C GLY A 151 -14.31 -8.35 1.35
N ASP A 152 -13.65 -8.37 2.51
CA ASP A 152 -13.60 -7.23 3.45
C ASP A 152 -12.42 -6.26 3.18
N GLY A 153 -11.67 -6.48 2.09
CA GLY A 153 -10.47 -5.72 1.77
C GLY A 153 -10.72 -4.22 1.56
N TRP A 154 -11.91 -3.83 1.09
CA TRP A 154 -12.25 -2.41 0.93
C TRP A 154 -12.32 -1.68 2.28
N THR A 155 -13.05 -2.24 3.25
CA THR A 155 -13.15 -1.70 4.61
C THR A 155 -11.77 -1.58 5.25
N GLN A 156 -10.95 -2.62 5.12
CA GLN A 156 -9.59 -2.64 5.63
C GLN A 156 -8.70 -1.59 4.97
N ALA A 157 -8.80 -1.42 3.66
CA ALA A 157 -8.04 -0.39 2.92
C ALA A 157 -8.41 1.01 3.41
N MET A 158 -9.70 1.30 3.59
CA MET A 158 -10.15 2.62 4.08
C MET A 158 -9.67 2.91 5.50
N ARG A 159 -9.72 1.91 6.40
CA ARG A 159 -9.16 2.04 7.76
C ARG A 159 -7.66 2.31 7.75
N THR A 160 -6.92 1.57 6.92
CA THR A 160 -5.47 1.72 6.79
C THR A 160 -5.10 3.12 6.28
N LEU A 161 -5.75 3.58 5.22
CA LEU A 161 -5.51 4.91 4.65
C LEU A 161 -5.90 6.05 5.62
N ASN A 162 -7.01 5.92 6.34
CA ASN A 162 -7.39 6.92 7.36
C ASN A 162 -6.33 7.02 8.46
N SER A 163 -5.74 5.90 8.88
CA SER A 163 -4.64 5.93 9.85
C SER A 163 -3.34 6.48 9.23
N GLY A 164 -3.00 6.10 7.99
CA GLY A 164 -1.77 6.50 7.31
C GLY A 164 -1.70 8.00 7.02
N ARG A 165 -2.83 8.60 6.62
CA ARG A 165 -2.94 10.04 6.32
C ARG A 165 -2.60 10.97 7.49
N ILE A 166 -2.77 10.52 8.74
CA ILE A 166 -2.30 11.27 9.92
C ILE A 166 -0.78 11.37 9.90
N GLY A 167 -0.09 10.27 9.60
CA GLY A 167 1.36 10.23 9.44
C GLY A 167 1.84 11.14 8.31
N ILE A 168 1.11 11.20 7.19
CA ILE A 168 1.40 12.13 6.10
C ILE A 168 1.26 13.59 6.53
N ALA A 169 0.18 13.94 7.23
CA ALA A 169 -0.02 15.28 7.74
C ALA A 169 1.08 15.69 8.73
N ALA A 170 1.47 14.79 9.64
CA ALA A 170 2.60 15.00 10.55
C ALA A 170 3.94 15.19 9.81
N GLY A 171 4.21 14.37 8.79
CA GLY A 171 5.39 14.52 7.93
C GLY A 171 5.43 15.86 7.20
N ALA A 172 4.27 16.35 6.72
CA ALA A 172 4.13 17.65 6.09
C ALA A 172 4.48 18.81 7.05
N VAL A 173 4.02 18.73 8.30
CA VAL A 173 4.40 19.69 9.36
C VAL A 173 5.91 19.64 9.60
N GLY A 174 6.50 18.45 9.67
CA GLY A 174 7.92 18.26 9.91
C GLY A 174 8.81 18.89 8.84
N VAL A 175 8.57 18.59 7.56
CA VAL A 175 9.39 19.13 6.45
C VAL A 175 9.23 20.65 6.31
N ALA A 176 8.02 21.17 6.48
CA ALA A 176 7.75 22.60 6.42
C ALA A 176 8.43 23.36 7.57
N ARG A 177 8.37 22.80 8.79
CA ARG A 177 9.06 23.36 9.95
C ARG A 177 10.57 23.40 9.74
N ALA A 178 11.17 22.32 9.22
CA ALA A 178 12.60 22.29 8.93
C ALA A 178 12.99 23.34 7.89
N ALA A 179 12.18 23.52 6.84
CA ALA A 179 12.41 24.55 5.83
C ALA A 179 12.29 25.96 6.41
N LEU A 180 11.29 26.22 7.27
CA LEU A 180 11.14 27.50 7.96
C LEU A 180 12.32 27.79 8.89
N GLU A 181 12.78 26.82 9.69
CA GLU A 181 13.92 26.98 10.59
C GLU A 181 15.21 27.30 9.81
N ALA A 182 15.44 26.62 8.68
CA ALA A 182 16.55 26.91 7.77
C ALA A 182 16.46 28.33 7.18
N ALA A 183 15.27 28.72 6.70
CA ALA A 183 14.99 30.07 6.20
C ALA A 183 15.26 31.14 7.26
N VAL A 184 14.72 30.98 8.46
CA VAL A 184 14.90 31.93 9.58
C VAL A 184 16.38 32.08 9.93
N LYS A 185 17.15 30.99 9.97
CA LYS A 185 18.58 31.02 10.22
C LYS A 185 19.31 31.85 9.15
N TYR A 186 19.01 31.60 7.87
CA TYR A 186 19.66 32.28 6.76
C TYR A 186 19.34 33.79 6.71
N VAL A 187 18.06 34.16 6.82
CA VAL A 187 17.64 35.57 6.67
C VAL A 187 18.15 36.49 7.79
N LYS A 188 18.45 35.93 8.97
CA LYS A 188 19.08 36.66 10.09
C LYS A 188 20.57 36.93 9.85
N GLN A 189 21.24 36.09 9.07
CA GLN A 189 22.69 36.15 8.87
C GLN A 189 23.06 36.85 7.56
N ARG A 190 22.35 36.55 6.47
CA ARG A 190 22.61 37.10 5.15
C ARG A 190 22.30 38.60 5.13
N LYS A 191 23.25 39.41 4.66
CA LYS A 191 23.08 40.85 4.47
C LYS A 191 22.94 41.23 3.00
N ALA A 192 22.08 42.20 2.72
CA ALA A 192 21.98 42.91 1.45
C ALA A 192 21.56 44.36 1.73
N PHE A 193 22.03 45.30 0.92
CA PHE A 193 21.76 46.73 1.11
C PHE A 193 22.04 47.21 2.55
N GLY A 194 23.16 46.76 3.12
CA GLY A 194 23.65 47.20 4.44
C GLY A 194 22.98 46.56 5.67
N ARG A 195 21.98 45.69 5.53
CA ARG A 195 21.27 45.08 6.67
C ARG A 195 20.91 43.61 6.44
N PRO A 196 20.59 42.83 7.49
CA PRO A 196 20.04 41.49 7.34
C PRO A 196 18.83 41.45 6.40
N ILE A 197 18.74 40.44 5.54
CA ILE A 197 17.63 40.35 4.59
C ILE A 197 16.28 40.10 5.29
N GLY A 198 16.31 39.57 6.53
CA GLY A 198 15.14 39.46 7.40
C GLY A 198 14.51 40.81 7.80
N ASP A 199 15.14 41.94 7.52
CA ASP A 199 14.58 43.27 7.79
C ASP A 199 13.68 43.79 6.64
N PHE A 200 13.71 43.17 5.45
CA PHE A 200 12.86 43.59 4.34
C PHE A 200 11.44 43.04 4.50
N GLN A 201 10.43 43.90 4.27
CA GLN A 201 9.03 43.61 4.53
C GLN A 201 8.52 42.34 3.84
N LEU A 202 8.86 42.14 2.57
CA LEU A 202 8.42 40.95 1.81
C LEU A 202 9.09 39.65 2.30
N VAL A 203 10.32 39.72 2.85
CA VAL A 203 10.94 38.55 3.51
C VAL A 203 10.21 38.25 4.81
N ARG A 204 9.87 39.27 5.59
CA ARG A 204 9.11 39.12 6.85
C ARG A 204 7.73 38.53 6.61
N GLU A 205 7.06 38.94 5.54
CA GLU A 205 5.76 38.38 5.12
C GLU A 205 5.85 36.86 4.91
N MET A 206 6.80 36.39 4.09
CA MET A 206 6.98 34.96 3.83
C MET A 206 7.27 34.16 5.11
N ILE A 207 8.10 34.70 6.01
CA ILE A 207 8.40 34.05 7.29
C ILE A 207 7.18 34.03 8.21
N ALA A 208 6.43 35.14 8.29
CA ALA A 208 5.23 35.23 9.12
C ALA A 208 4.13 34.27 8.63
N GLN A 209 3.88 34.24 7.32
CA GLN A 209 2.90 33.34 6.71
C GLN A 209 3.31 31.87 6.91
N SER A 210 4.59 31.56 6.73
CA SER A 210 5.10 30.20 7.00
C SER A 210 4.88 29.77 8.44
N ALA A 211 5.18 30.64 9.41
CA ALA A 211 4.99 30.34 10.83
C ALA A 211 3.51 30.09 11.18
N LEU A 212 2.62 30.94 10.66
CA LEU A 212 1.17 30.80 10.84
C LEU A 212 0.66 29.47 10.26
N GLU A 213 1.01 29.15 9.02
CA GLU A 213 0.49 27.96 8.36
C GLU A 213 1.04 26.67 8.97
N VAL A 214 2.31 26.66 9.39
CA VAL A 214 2.90 25.50 10.10
C VAL A 214 2.16 25.23 11.41
N ASP A 215 1.85 26.27 12.19
CA ASP A 215 1.10 26.10 13.44
C ASP A 215 -0.33 25.62 13.20
N ALA A 216 -1.02 26.20 12.22
CA ALA A 216 -2.36 25.76 11.81
C ALA A 216 -2.38 24.28 11.37
N ALA A 217 -1.42 23.85 10.54
CA ALA A 217 -1.30 22.46 10.10
C ALA A 217 -1.01 21.51 11.27
N ARG A 218 -0.20 21.95 12.24
CA ARG A 218 0.10 21.19 13.46
C ARG A 218 -1.16 20.95 14.28
N LEU A 219 -1.97 21.99 14.49
CA LEU A 219 -3.23 21.86 15.24
C LEU A 219 -4.24 20.96 14.53
N LEU A 220 -4.40 21.08 13.21
CA LEU A 220 -5.26 20.18 12.43
C LEU A 220 -4.82 18.72 12.55
N THR A 221 -3.51 18.47 12.46
CA THR A 221 -2.93 17.12 12.59
C THR A 221 -3.16 16.54 13.98
N LEU A 222 -2.91 17.33 15.04
CA LEU A 222 -3.11 16.90 16.43
C LEU A 222 -4.58 16.63 16.73
N ARG A 223 -5.51 17.43 16.21
CA ARG A 223 -6.95 17.18 16.32
C ARG A 223 -7.33 15.84 15.69
N ALA A 224 -6.87 15.58 14.46
CA ALA A 224 -7.16 14.33 13.76
C ALA A 224 -6.61 13.10 14.50
N ALA A 225 -5.41 13.22 15.08
CA ALA A 225 -4.80 12.18 15.91
C ALA A 225 -5.58 11.96 17.22
N GLN A 226 -5.94 13.03 17.94
CA GLN A 226 -6.70 12.95 19.18
C GLN A 226 -8.06 12.26 18.98
N MET A 227 -8.77 12.59 17.89
CA MET A 227 -10.06 11.95 17.59
C MET A 227 -9.90 10.45 17.35
N ARG A 228 -8.83 10.02 16.68
CA ARG A 228 -8.50 8.60 16.53
C ARG A 228 -8.27 7.93 17.88
N ASP A 229 -7.47 8.55 18.75
CA ASP A 229 -7.14 8.00 20.06
C ASP A 229 -8.39 7.86 20.96
N LEU A 230 -9.38 8.72 20.76
CA LEU A 230 -10.69 8.65 21.41
C LEU A 230 -11.66 7.63 20.76
N GLY A 231 -11.26 6.97 19.67
CA GLY A 231 -12.10 6.01 18.94
C GLY A 231 -13.25 6.66 18.17
N LEU A 232 -13.17 7.96 17.88
CA LEU A 232 -14.17 8.70 17.12
C LEU A 232 -13.90 8.57 15.61
N ASP A 233 -14.95 8.67 14.78
CA ASP A 233 -14.75 8.87 13.34
C ASP A 233 -14.03 10.20 13.11
N ASN A 234 -12.91 10.15 12.41
CA ASN A 234 -12.04 11.29 12.14
C ASN A 234 -11.77 11.46 10.64
N THR A 235 -12.59 10.86 9.77
CA THR A 235 -12.41 10.88 8.32
C THR A 235 -12.31 12.31 7.77
N LEU A 236 -13.14 13.22 8.27
CA LEU A 236 -13.13 14.63 7.88
C LEU A 236 -11.83 15.33 8.32
N GLU A 237 -11.47 15.21 9.60
CA GLU A 237 -10.32 15.89 10.19
C GLU A 237 -9.00 15.41 9.60
N VAL A 238 -8.88 14.11 9.36
CA VAL A 238 -7.73 13.52 8.68
C VAL A 238 -7.60 14.07 7.26
N SER A 239 -8.70 14.16 6.52
CA SER A 239 -8.70 14.68 5.14
C SER A 239 -8.33 16.16 5.10
N MET A 240 -8.86 16.96 6.04
CA MET A 240 -8.49 18.38 6.20
C MET A 240 -7.01 18.54 6.56
N ALA A 241 -6.51 17.78 7.53
CA ALA A 241 -5.11 17.85 7.96
C ALA A 241 -4.16 17.46 6.83
N LYS A 242 -4.45 16.36 6.11
CA LYS A 242 -3.63 15.89 4.99
C LYS A 242 -3.63 16.90 3.84
N LEU A 243 -4.79 17.43 3.46
CA LEU A 243 -4.91 18.41 2.38
C LEU A 243 -4.18 19.71 2.72
N PHE A 244 -4.49 20.31 3.86
CA PHE A 244 -3.90 21.57 4.27
C PHE A 244 -2.39 21.42 4.47
N GLY A 245 -1.95 20.37 5.18
CA GLY A 245 -0.54 20.07 5.40
C GLY A 245 0.25 19.93 4.08
N ALA A 246 -0.28 19.16 3.12
CA ALA A 246 0.39 18.96 1.83
C ALA A 246 0.53 20.26 1.00
N GLN A 247 -0.49 21.12 0.99
CA GLN A 247 -0.45 22.39 0.28
C GLN A 247 0.44 23.42 0.99
N MET A 248 0.36 23.49 2.32
CA MET A 248 1.21 24.33 3.16
C MET A 248 2.68 23.96 2.99
N ALA A 249 3.03 22.68 3.07
CA ALA A 249 4.41 22.24 2.95
C ALA A 249 5.03 22.64 1.61
N GLN A 250 4.26 22.56 0.51
CA GLN A 250 4.71 23.04 -0.79
C GLN A 250 4.96 24.55 -0.81
N ARG A 251 4.06 25.38 -0.25
CA ARG A 251 4.27 26.84 -0.15
C ARG A 251 5.47 27.21 0.72
N VAL A 252 5.58 26.63 1.91
CA VAL A 252 6.64 26.97 2.88
C VAL A 252 8.01 26.57 2.36
N THR A 253 8.13 25.41 1.73
CA THR A 253 9.40 24.96 1.13
C THR A 253 9.78 25.79 -0.10
N ASP A 254 8.81 26.23 -0.90
CA ASP A 254 9.02 27.16 -2.01
C ASP A 254 9.53 28.52 -1.53
N TRP A 255 8.89 29.10 -0.51
CA TRP A 255 9.36 30.35 0.11
C TRP A 255 10.74 30.20 0.75
N ALA A 256 11.05 29.03 1.32
CA ALA A 256 12.39 28.76 1.83
C ALA A 256 13.45 28.84 0.72
N ILE A 257 13.19 28.31 -0.48
CA ILE A 257 14.06 28.54 -1.64
C ILE A 257 14.12 30.03 -1.99
N GLN A 258 12.95 30.68 -2.08
CA GLN A 258 12.85 32.08 -2.51
C GLN A 258 13.67 33.04 -1.64
N VAL A 259 13.66 32.88 -0.31
CA VAL A 259 14.44 33.73 0.61
C VAL A 259 15.94 33.43 0.58
N HIS A 260 16.34 32.21 0.20
CA HIS A 260 17.74 31.88 -0.02
C HIS A 260 18.27 32.42 -1.36
N GLY A 261 17.38 32.74 -2.30
CA GLY A 261 17.74 33.23 -3.63
C GLY A 261 18.47 32.15 -4.44
N GLY A 262 19.51 32.51 -5.18
CA GLY A 262 20.29 31.55 -5.97
C GLY A 262 20.87 30.38 -5.16
N TYR A 263 21.22 30.62 -3.89
CA TYR A 263 21.69 29.56 -2.98
C TYR A 263 20.59 28.57 -2.60
N GLY A 264 19.32 28.97 -2.65
CA GLY A 264 18.20 28.07 -2.42
C GLY A 264 18.00 27.06 -3.55
N PHE A 265 18.61 27.30 -4.71
CA PHE A 265 18.59 26.41 -5.86
C PHE A 265 19.86 25.55 -5.99
N SER A 266 20.82 25.70 -5.06
CA SER A 266 22.02 24.87 -5.01
C SER A 266 21.90 23.79 -3.93
N GLY A 267 22.68 22.72 -4.07
CA GLY A 267 22.80 21.66 -3.07
C GLY A 267 23.61 22.06 -1.83
N ASP A 268 24.05 23.32 -1.71
CA ASP A 268 24.80 23.81 -0.54
C ASP A 268 23.87 24.07 0.65
N PHE A 269 22.56 24.20 0.40
CA PHE A 269 21.52 24.39 1.40
C PHE A 269 20.44 23.31 1.25
N ASP A 270 19.98 22.78 2.39
CA ASP A 270 18.99 21.70 2.42
C ASP A 270 17.59 22.11 1.90
N VAL A 271 17.32 23.39 1.66
CA VAL A 271 15.99 23.88 1.29
C VAL A 271 15.49 23.34 -0.05
N GLU A 272 16.40 23.09 -1.00
CA GLU A 272 16.04 22.45 -2.27
C GLU A 272 15.54 21.01 -2.06
N ARG A 273 16.18 20.28 -1.12
CA ARG A 273 15.78 18.92 -0.75
C ARG A 273 14.39 18.93 -0.13
N TYR A 274 14.13 19.84 0.80
CA TYR A 274 12.82 19.96 1.44
C TYR A 274 11.71 20.22 0.42
N TYR A 275 11.95 21.10 -0.56
CA TYR A 275 11.01 21.36 -1.65
C TYR A 275 10.72 20.11 -2.48
N ARG A 276 11.77 19.41 -2.93
CA ARG A 276 11.63 18.17 -3.71
C ARG A 276 10.86 17.11 -2.93
N ASP A 277 11.16 16.94 -1.64
CA ASP A 277 10.53 15.94 -0.78
C ASP A 277 9.08 16.31 -0.44
N ALA A 278 8.75 17.59 -0.26
CA ALA A 278 7.39 18.03 0.02
C ALA A 278 6.43 17.82 -1.16
N ARG A 279 6.94 17.76 -2.40
CA ARG A 279 6.09 17.67 -3.59
C ARG A 279 5.21 16.42 -3.62
N ILE A 280 5.68 15.29 -3.08
CA ILE A 280 4.93 14.03 -3.09
C ILE A 280 3.70 14.05 -2.16
N LEU A 281 3.69 14.93 -1.15
CA LEU A 281 2.64 15.00 -0.13
C LEU A 281 1.26 15.27 -0.73
N GLY A 282 1.21 15.98 -1.87
CA GLY A 282 -0.03 16.25 -2.60
C GLY A 282 -0.57 15.08 -3.43
N LEU A 283 0.19 13.99 -3.58
CA LEU A 283 -0.07 12.90 -4.54
C LEU A 283 -0.42 11.58 -3.85
N TYR A 284 0.45 11.07 -2.98
CA TYR A 284 0.24 9.76 -2.36
C TYR A 284 -0.81 9.79 -1.24
N GLU A 285 -1.24 8.62 -0.77
CA GLU A 285 -2.24 8.49 0.31
C GLU A 285 -3.58 9.21 0.00
N GLY A 286 -3.87 9.35 -1.29
CA GLY A 286 -5.00 10.08 -1.86
C GLY A 286 -4.62 11.52 -2.21
N THR A 287 -4.76 11.90 -3.48
CA THR A 287 -4.38 13.23 -3.98
C THR A 287 -5.14 14.35 -3.27
N ASN A 288 -4.65 15.59 -3.40
CA ASN A 288 -5.35 16.76 -2.88
C ASN A 288 -6.81 16.85 -3.38
N GLU A 289 -7.06 16.45 -4.62
CA GLU A 289 -8.39 16.44 -5.23
C GLU A 289 -9.28 15.39 -4.56
N ILE A 290 -8.76 14.19 -4.29
CA ILE A 290 -9.50 13.17 -3.55
C ILE A 290 -9.83 13.64 -2.13
N GLN A 291 -8.92 14.31 -1.44
CA GLN A 291 -9.22 14.85 -0.11
C GLN A 291 -10.33 15.90 -0.16
N LYS A 292 -10.34 16.77 -1.19
CA LYS A 292 -11.42 17.75 -1.38
C LYS A 292 -12.78 17.07 -1.59
N LEU A 293 -12.82 15.98 -2.34
CA LEU A 293 -14.06 15.19 -2.52
C LEU A 293 -14.54 14.61 -1.19
N ILE A 294 -13.64 14.02 -0.38
CA ILE A 294 -14.02 13.50 0.95
C ILE A 294 -14.57 14.61 1.86
N ILE A 295 -13.92 15.77 1.87
CA ILE A 295 -14.39 16.93 2.65
C ILE A 295 -15.75 17.40 2.13
N ALA A 296 -15.94 17.47 0.81
CA ALA A 296 -17.19 17.87 0.20
C ALA A 296 -18.33 16.89 0.55
N ASP A 297 -18.10 15.59 0.45
CA ASP A 297 -19.07 14.56 0.79
C ASP A 297 -19.48 14.62 2.28
N HIS A 298 -18.53 14.87 3.19
CA HIS A 298 -18.85 15.06 4.61
C HIS A 298 -19.60 16.37 4.89
N THR A 299 -19.33 17.42 4.12
CA THR A 299 -19.90 18.75 4.37
C THR A 299 -21.30 18.89 3.74
N LEU A 300 -21.51 18.32 2.56
CA LEU A 300 -22.71 18.47 1.75
C LEU A 300 -23.59 17.21 1.72
N GLY A 301 -23.05 16.06 2.14
CA GLY A 301 -23.62 14.75 1.86
C GLY A 301 -23.11 14.16 0.54
N PRO A 302 -23.34 12.85 0.31
CA PRO A 302 -22.84 12.15 -0.88
C PRO A 302 -23.49 12.65 -2.17
N THR A 303 -22.78 12.55 -3.29
CA THR A 303 -23.32 12.88 -4.61
C THR A 303 -24.56 12.05 -4.93
N THR A 304 -25.61 12.71 -5.45
CA THR A 304 -26.88 12.06 -5.79
C THR A 304 -26.84 11.23 -7.08
N LYS A 305 -25.75 11.31 -7.86
CA LYS A 305 -25.49 10.46 -9.03
C LYS A 305 -24.21 9.65 -8.79
N LYS A 306 -24.30 8.33 -8.98
CA LYS A 306 -23.17 7.39 -9.08
C LYS A 306 -23.01 6.95 -10.53
#